data_AF-A0A2G2KHA3-F1
#
_entry.id   AF-A0A2G2KHA3-F1
#
_cell.length_a   1.000
_cell.length_b   1.000
_cell.length_c   1.000
_cell.angle_alpha   90.00
_cell.angle_beta   90.00
_cell.angle_gamma   90.00
#
_symmetry.space_group_name_H-M   'P 1'
#
loop_
_entity.id
_entity.type
_entity.pdbx_description
1 polymer ?
#
loop_
_entity_poly.entity_id
_entity_poly.type
_entity_poly.pdbx_seq_one_letter_code
_entity_poly.pdbx_strand_id
1 'polypeptide(L)'
;MGVGGNQTPQNTEVFLTFVLSVRATHLWVAPYSQYQQFLYGTISDFRQKGWNYRHIADWLNQNDYKTPRGKMFHGSHAHSIVKKKKTREVRLNHRYEPKLSNFALRFVDKTLINQ
;
A
#
# COMPACT_ATOMS: atom_id res chain seq x y z
N MET A 1 -1.41 -61.61 -16.98
CA MET A 1 -0.15 -61.28 -17.68
C MET A 1 0.11 -59.80 -17.47
N GLY A 2 0.75 -59.44 -16.36
CA GLY A 2 1.05 -58.05 -16.00
C GLY A 2 2.38 -57.63 -16.57
N VAL A 3 2.40 -56.54 -17.34
CA VAL A 3 3.65 -55.83 -17.65
C VAL A 3 3.85 -54.83 -16.52
N GLY A 4 4.59 -55.25 -15.50
CA GLY A 4 5.07 -54.37 -14.44
C GLY A 4 6.08 -53.40 -15.05
N GLY A 5 5.63 -52.18 -15.33
CA GLY A 5 6.53 -51.09 -15.74
C GLY A 5 7.49 -50.81 -14.60
N ASN A 6 8.77 -51.14 -14.80
CA ASN A 6 9.86 -50.75 -13.92
C ASN A 6 9.85 -49.22 -13.78
N GLN A 7 9.36 -48.71 -12.65
CA GLN A 7 9.56 -47.32 -12.29
C GLN A 7 11.02 -47.17 -11.89
N THR A 8 11.84 -46.63 -12.80
CA THR A 8 13.21 -46.18 -12.49
C THR A 8 13.16 -45.29 -11.25
N PRO A 9 14.06 -45.46 -10.27
CA PRO A 9 14.11 -44.58 -9.12
C PRO A 9 14.32 -43.14 -9.61
N GLN A 10 13.37 -42.27 -9.31
CA GLN A 10 13.39 -40.88 -9.75
C GLN A 10 14.42 -40.11 -8.91
N ASN A 11 15.68 -40.30 -9.28
CA ASN A 11 16.84 -39.68 -8.64
C ASN A 11 16.97 -38.19 -9.00
N THR A 12 16.23 -37.71 -10.01
CA THR A 12 16.21 -36.29 -10.40
C THR A 12 14.93 -35.61 -9.93
N GLU A 13 15.09 -34.57 -9.11
CA GLU A 13 14.02 -33.61 -8.80
C GLU A 13 13.96 -32.50 -9.85
N VAL A 14 12.75 -32.05 -10.16
CA VAL A 14 12.49 -30.98 -11.13
C VAL A 14 11.80 -29.83 -10.41
N PHE A 15 12.38 -28.64 -10.51
CA PHE A 15 11.84 -27.42 -9.94
C PHE A 15 11.49 -26.42 -11.03
N LEU A 16 10.28 -25.88 -11.00
CA LEU A 16 9.96 -24.64 -11.71
C LEU A 16 10.39 -23.46 -10.84
N THR A 17 11.33 -22.68 -11.33
CA THR A 17 11.81 -21.47 -10.68
C THR A 17 11.35 -20.25 -11.45
N PHE A 18 11.03 -19.17 -10.73
CA PHE A 18 10.67 -17.88 -11.30
C PHE A 18 10.91 -16.78 -10.26
N VAL A 19 10.91 -15.54 -10.73
CA VAL A 19 10.94 -14.32 -9.90
C VAL A 19 9.55 -13.71 -9.85
N LEU A 20 9.02 -13.58 -8.63
CA LEU A 20 7.78 -12.87 -8.33
C LEU A 20 8.10 -11.48 -7.78
N SER A 21 7.67 -10.45 -8.50
CA SER A 21 7.77 -9.06 -8.08
C SER A 21 6.39 -8.53 -7.70
N VAL A 22 6.22 -8.12 -6.43
CA VAL A 22 4.98 -7.58 -5.88
C VAL A 22 5.22 -6.17 -5.35
N ARG A 23 4.26 -5.26 -5.54
CA ARG A 23 4.29 -3.92 -4.97
C ARG A 23 3.06 -3.68 -4.09
N ALA A 24 3.30 -3.50 -2.79
CA ALA A 24 2.26 -3.19 -1.81
C ALA A 24 2.54 -1.84 -1.12
N THR A 25 1.95 -0.76 -1.65
CA THR A 25 2.17 0.60 -1.15
C THR A 25 1.60 0.85 0.25
N HIS A 26 0.65 0.04 0.70
CA HIS A 26 0.00 0.21 2.00
C HIS A 26 0.83 -0.30 3.18
N LEU A 27 1.87 -1.11 2.94
CA LEU A 27 2.70 -1.68 4.00
C LEU A 27 3.77 -0.72 4.55
N TRP A 28 4.08 0.36 3.83
CA TRP A 28 5.21 1.25 4.13
C TRP A 28 4.81 2.67 4.54
N VAL A 29 3.55 2.92 4.92
CA VAL A 29 3.04 4.27 5.17
C VAL A 29 2.64 4.47 6.61
N ALA A 30 3.27 5.45 7.27
CA ALA A 30 2.90 5.85 8.62
C ALA A 30 1.39 6.18 8.71
N PRO A 31 0.70 5.73 9.77
CA PRO A 31 -0.68 6.09 10.02
C PRO A 31 -0.80 7.60 10.28
N TYR A 32 -1.94 8.18 9.91
CA TYR A 32 -2.26 9.55 10.32
C TYR A 32 -2.55 9.58 11.81
N SER A 33 -2.02 10.59 12.50
CA SER A 33 -2.34 10.82 13.90
C SER A 33 -3.83 11.13 14.08
N GLN A 34 -4.35 10.92 15.29
CA GLN A 34 -5.73 11.24 15.62
C GLN A 34 -6.08 12.71 15.28
N TYR A 35 -5.16 13.63 15.54
CA TYR A 35 -5.35 15.04 15.20
C TYR A 35 -5.41 15.30 13.69
N GLN A 36 -4.58 14.62 12.89
CA GLN A 36 -4.64 14.73 11.43
C GLN A 36 -5.95 14.16 10.87
N GLN A 37 -6.49 13.10 11.48
CA GLN A 37 -7.79 12.53 11.11
C GLN A 37 -8.94 13.48 11.48
N PHE A 38 -8.91 14.03 12.71
CA PHE A 38 -9.84 15.06 13.17
C PHE A 38 -9.91 16.24 12.19
N LEU A 39 -8.76 16.85 11.87
CA LEU A 39 -8.70 17.99 10.95
C LEU A 39 -9.30 17.64 9.59
N TYR A 40 -8.97 16.47 9.03
CA TYR A 40 -9.54 16.04 7.76
C TYR A 40 -11.06 15.85 7.82
N GLY A 41 -11.57 15.19 8.86
CA GLY A 41 -13.00 14.97 9.07
C GLY A 41 -13.75 16.29 9.19
N THR A 42 -13.34 17.14 10.12
CA THR A 42 -13.94 18.46 10.35
C THR A 42 -13.96 19.34 9.11
N ILE A 43 -12.84 19.41 8.37
CA ILE A 43 -12.80 20.20 7.12
C ILE A 43 -13.75 19.60 6.08
N SER A 44 -13.77 18.27 5.94
CA SER A 44 -14.64 17.59 4.96
C SER A 44 -16.12 17.79 5.27
N ASP A 45 -16.50 17.75 6.55
CA ASP A 45 -17.88 17.96 6.99
C ASP A 45 -18.35 19.39 6.71
N PHE A 46 -17.52 20.40 7.00
CA PHE A 46 -17.86 21.78 6.64
C PHE A 46 -17.93 21.98 5.12
N ARG A 47 -17.09 21.30 4.34
CA ARG A 47 -17.18 21.32 2.87
C ARG A 47 -18.49 20.72 2.37
N GLN A 48 -18.98 19.64 2.98
CA GLN A 48 -20.29 19.07 2.66
C GLN A 48 -21.44 20.03 3.02
N LYS A 49 -21.28 20.82 4.09
CA LYS A 49 -22.21 21.89 4.49
C LYS A 49 -22.10 23.17 3.62
N GLY A 50 -21.30 23.16 2.56
CA GLY A 50 -21.18 24.27 1.61
C GLY A 50 -20.18 25.37 1.99
N TRP A 51 -19.42 25.21 3.07
CA TRP A 51 -18.47 26.24 3.50
C TRP A 51 -17.26 26.33 2.56
N ASN A 52 -16.77 27.54 2.30
CA ASN A 52 -15.51 27.73 1.61
C ASN A 52 -14.30 27.49 2.53
N TYR A 53 -13.11 27.23 1.99
CA TYR A 53 -11.92 26.94 2.79
C TYR A 53 -11.46 28.09 3.67
N ARG A 54 -11.81 29.35 3.33
CA ARG A 54 -11.47 30.51 4.15
C ARG A 54 -12.30 30.52 5.43
N HIS A 55 -13.63 30.40 5.32
CA HIS A 55 -14.52 30.29 6.47
C HIS A 55 -14.15 29.12 7.39
N ILE A 56 -13.73 27.98 6.80
CA ILE A 56 -13.28 26.82 7.57
C ILE A 56 -11.98 27.12 8.33
N ALA A 57 -11.01 27.77 7.68
CA ALA A 57 -9.77 28.16 8.33
C ALA A 57 -10.03 29.16 9.47
N ASP A 58 -10.92 30.12 9.27
CA ASP A 58 -11.32 31.09 10.28
C ASP A 58 -11.98 30.40 11.48
N TRP A 59 -12.91 29.47 11.25
CA TRP A 59 -13.52 28.66 12.32
C TRP A 59 -12.47 27.84 13.09
N LEU A 60 -11.53 27.20 12.39
CA LEU A 60 -10.45 26.44 13.04
C LEU A 60 -9.60 27.33 13.95
N ASN A 61 -9.25 28.53 13.49
CA ASN A 61 -8.48 29.49 14.28
C ASN A 61 -9.27 30.03 15.48
N GLN A 62 -10.57 30.30 15.31
CA GLN A 62 -11.46 30.75 16.39
C GLN A 62 -11.66 29.71 17.50
N ASN A 63 -11.46 28.43 17.16
CA ASN A 63 -11.53 27.31 18.11
C ASN A 63 -10.12 26.85 18.56
N ASP A 64 -9.11 27.71 18.43
CA ASP A 64 -7.72 27.48 18.84
C ASP A 64 -7.01 26.27 18.20
N TYR A 65 -7.54 25.74 17.09
CA TYR A 65 -6.89 24.68 16.35
C TYR A 65 -5.71 25.22 15.53
N LYS A 66 -4.58 24.53 15.59
CA LYS A 66 -3.38 24.84 14.79
C LYS A 66 -3.13 23.77 13.74
N THR A 67 -2.42 24.10 12.67
CA THR A 67 -1.94 23.09 11.73
C THR A 67 -1.11 22.03 12.47
N PRO A 68 -0.89 20.82 11.91
CA PRO A 68 -0.05 19.81 12.56
C PRO A 68 1.38 20.27 12.88
N ARG A 69 1.82 21.40 12.31
CA ARG A 69 3.12 22.04 12.57
C ARG A 69 3.02 23.29 13.46
N GLY A 70 1.90 23.49 14.15
CA GLY A 70 1.69 24.59 15.11
C GLY A 70 1.49 25.97 14.49
N LYS A 71 1.21 26.08 13.20
CA LYS A 71 0.91 27.37 12.52
C LYS A 71 -0.60 27.65 12.46
N MET A 72 -0.97 28.93 12.37
CA MET A 72 -2.34 29.37 12.11
C MET A 72 -2.87 28.82 10.77
N PHE A 73 -4.18 28.60 10.68
CA PHE A 73 -4.82 28.14 9.45
C PHE A 73 -5.03 29.28 8.46
N HIS A 74 -4.75 28.97 7.20
CA HIS A 74 -5.23 29.70 6.03
C HIS A 74 -6.06 28.74 5.17
N GLY A 75 -6.91 29.27 4.29
CA GLY A 75 -7.73 28.43 3.42
C GLY A 75 -6.91 27.46 2.56
N SER A 76 -5.69 27.84 2.18
CA SER A 76 -4.73 26.98 1.47
C SER A 76 -4.31 25.75 2.30
N HIS A 77 -4.17 25.89 3.62
CA HIS A 77 -3.88 24.78 4.54
C HIS A 77 -5.04 23.79 4.58
N ALA A 78 -6.27 24.29 4.78
CA ALA A 78 -7.47 23.44 4.81
C ALA A 78 -7.66 22.68 3.49
N HIS A 79 -7.52 23.38 2.36
CA HIS A 79 -7.56 22.75 1.03
C HIS A 79 -6.48 21.68 0.86
N SER A 80 -5.24 21.97 1.28
CA SER A 80 -4.11 21.05 1.17
C SER A 80 -4.31 19.78 1.98
N ILE A 81 -4.94 19.85 3.17
CA ILE A 81 -5.23 18.69 4.00
C ILE A 81 -6.15 17.73 3.24
N VAL A 82 -7.26 18.24 2.70
CA VAL A 82 -8.23 17.43 1.94
C VAL A 82 -7.58 16.82 0.69
N LYS A 83 -6.87 17.65 -0.10
CA LYS A 83 -6.19 17.19 -1.31
C LYS A 83 -5.20 16.06 -1.00
N LYS A 84 -4.33 16.24 0.00
CA LYS A 84 -3.31 15.26 0.37
C LYS A 84 -3.92 13.96 0.90
N LYS A 85 -5.02 14.01 1.67
CA LYS A 85 -5.71 12.79 2.13
C LYS A 85 -6.28 12.01 0.96
N LYS A 86 -6.97 12.66 0.00
CA LYS A 86 -7.50 12.01 -1.20
C LYS A 86 -6.39 11.34 -2.03
N THR A 87 -5.29 12.04 -2.29
CA THR A 87 -4.15 11.46 -3.03
C THR A 87 -3.54 10.28 -2.26
N ARG A 88 -3.44 10.36 -0.93
CA ARG A 88 -2.97 9.26 -0.10
C ARG A 88 -3.89 8.04 -0.20
N GLU A 89 -5.21 8.22 -0.13
CA GLU A 89 -6.17 7.12 -0.26
C GLU A 89 -6.08 6.44 -1.61
N VAL A 90 -6.04 7.20 -2.70
CA VAL A 90 -5.85 6.65 -4.05
C VAL A 90 -4.57 5.80 -4.10
N ARG A 91 -3.44 6.31 -3.59
CA ARG A 91 -2.17 5.58 -3.59
C ARG A 91 -2.19 4.31 -2.74
N LEU A 92 -2.88 4.32 -1.59
CA LEU A 92 -2.93 3.18 -0.68
C LEU A 92 -3.87 2.09 -1.14
N ASN A 93 -4.96 2.48 -1.79
CA ASN A 93 -5.96 1.56 -2.32
C ASN A 93 -5.61 1.07 -3.73
N HIS A 94 -4.60 1.65 -4.37
CA HIS A 94 -4.16 1.21 -5.68
C HIS A 94 -3.50 -0.18 -5.60
N ARG A 95 -4.03 -1.10 -6.41
CA ARG A 95 -3.49 -2.44 -6.59
C ARG A 95 -2.53 -2.43 -7.77
N TYR A 96 -1.33 -2.97 -7.54
CA TYR A 96 -0.35 -3.20 -8.58
C TYR A 96 -0.41 -4.65 -9.00
N GLU A 97 -0.47 -4.89 -10.30
CA GLU A 97 -0.41 -6.24 -10.84
C GLU A 97 0.94 -6.90 -10.48
N PRO A 98 0.93 -8.13 -9.93
CA PRO A 98 2.15 -8.87 -9.68
C PRO A 98 2.81 -9.22 -11.01
N LYS A 99 4.15 -9.17 -11.05
CA LYS A 99 4.92 -9.54 -12.23
C LYS A 99 5.67 -10.84 -11.96
N LEU A 100 5.43 -11.84 -12.82
CA LEU A 100 6.24 -13.05 -12.89
C LEU A 100 7.27 -12.90 -14.01
N SER A 101 8.49 -13.36 -13.77
CA SER A 101 9.59 -13.27 -14.74
C SER A 101 10.68 -14.30 -14.45
N ASN A 102 11.68 -14.41 -15.33
CA ASN A 102 12.84 -15.29 -15.17
C ASN A 102 12.45 -16.76 -14.87
N PHE A 103 11.56 -17.31 -15.70
CA PHE A 103 11.14 -18.70 -15.59
C PHE A 103 12.26 -19.63 -16.04
N ALA A 104 12.53 -20.66 -15.24
CA ALA A 104 13.48 -21.71 -15.58
C ALA A 104 13.08 -23.03 -14.92
N LEU A 105 13.45 -24.14 -15.57
CA LEU A 105 13.42 -25.46 -14.96
C LEU A 105 14.80 -25.80 -14.41
N ARG A 106 14.85 -26.18 -13.13
CA ARG A 106 16.08 -26.64 -12.48
C ARG A 106 15.94 -28.13 -12.18
N PHE A 107 16.93 -28.89 -12.62
CA PHE A 107 17.04 -30.32 -12.37
C PHE A 107 18.09 -30.54 -11.27
N VAL A 108 17.77 -31.37 -10.28
CA VAL A 108 18.67 -31.69 -9.17
C VAL A 108 18.78 -33.20 -9.07
N ASP A 109 19.98 -33.72 -9.29
CA ASP A 109 20.27 -35.15 -9.11
C ASP A 109 20.63 -35.43 -7.65
N LYS A 110 19.79 -36.20 -6.98
CA LYS A 110 19.94 -36.56 -5.55
C LYS A 110 21.16 -37.44 -5.29
N THR A 111 21.67 -38.13 -6.30
CA THR A 111 22.86 -38.99 -6.13
C THR A 111 24.13 -38.18 -5.85
N LEU A 112 24.13 -36.89 -6.17
CA LEU A 112 25.26 -35.98 -5.99
C LEU A 112 25.21 -35.19 -4.66
N ILE A 113 24.14 -35.31 -3.86
CA ILE A 113 23.93 -34.49 -2.64
C ILE A 113 24.58 -35.13 -1.39
N ASN A 114 24.89 -36.43 -1.42
CA ASN A 114 25.39 -37.21 -0.28
C ASN A 114 26.82 -37.77 -0.49
N GLN A 115 27.67 -37.08 -1.25
CA GLN A 115 29.11 -37.40 -1.34
C GLN A 115 29.95 -36.46 -0.45
#